data_AF-A0A919S8R8-F1
#
_entry.id   AF-A0A919S8R8-F1
#
_cell.length_a   1.000
_cell.length_b   1.000
_cell.length_c   1.000
_cell.angle_alpha   90.00
_cell.angle_beta   90.00
_cell.angle_gamma   90.00
#
_symmetry.space_group_name_H-M   'P 1'
#
loop_
_entity.id
_entity.type
_entity.pdbx_description
1 polymer ?
#
loop_
_entity_poly.entity_id
_entity_poly.type
_entity_poly.pdbx_seq_one_letter_code
_entity_poly.pdbx_strand_id
1 'polypeptide(L)'
;MSPRRIWALASGLLLVAALAAIPAPASAALPTAAVALGDSFISGEGAGAYEPVVDVNGASRGFPGWSAPNTDAYFCHRSARASLHRADLAGIQARINLACSGAQPQDLAQPSQDRPRGRAVAAQLDQLRAVAGAYDIDLVLIGLGSNNSRFTFGDAASECANRFIADAWTGWWELWAYINGPVEQEPCTADDLATAAQVTAAVAETKAAVRELLTTLDAVDADGRHRVVFQDYTNPLPTDVVPALYTEDDRADDRDKFRALGAERYRAGCPVHRASLPAGHAFSAALGSLVSAVHADMSAEFPAADLVHLNVQRAFDGARLCESGADPAAALATPIRLQDGPTGVFLTDLAGYDKIAVQRIASSCVTYFQTCQESWHPNANGHAVLGHCLTGAAAATARTVTCTRSPDGQITVR
;
A
#
# COMPACT_ATOMS: atom_id res chain seq x y z
N MET A 1 -110.75 16.70 -11.28
CA MET A 1 -109.90 17.04 -10.12
C MET A 1 -109.04 15.83 -9.81
N SER A 2 -107.73 15.94 -10.00
CA SER A 2 -106.73 14.86 -9.89
C SER A 2 -105.86 15.09 -8.64
N PRO A 3 -105.54 14.07 -7.83
CA PRO A 3 -104.60 14.24 -6.73
C PRO A 3 -103.17 13.91 -7.20
N ARG A 4 -102.26 14.90 -7.03
CA ARG A 4 -100.83 14.78 -7.31
C ARG A 4 -100.12 14.07 -6.15
N ARG A 5 -99.36 13.02 -6.45
CA ARG A 5 -98.36 12.42 -5.54
C ARG A 5 -97.02 13.13 -5.74
N ILE A 6 -96.44 13.65 -4.66
CA ILE A 6 -95.10 14.25 -4.64
C ILE A 6 -94.11 13.20 -4.11
N TRP A 7 -93.09 12.89 -4.91
CA TRP A 7 -91.93 12.11 -4.50
C TRP A 7 -90.83 13.07 -4.07
N ALA A 8 -90.31 12.92 -2.85
CA ALA A 8 -89.13 13.63 -2.38
C ALA A 8 -87.88 12.76 -2.59
N LEU A 9 -86.97 13.21 -3.44
CA LEU A 9 -85.63 12.65 -3.62
C LEU A 9 -84.68 13.28 -2.59
N ALA A 10 -84.07 12.46 -1.74
CA ALA A 10 -83.00 12.88 -0.84
C ALA A 10 -81.64 12.70 -1.54
N SER A 11 -80.94 13.80 -1.81
CA SER A 11 -79.57 13.80 -2.33
C SER A 11 -78.58 13.83 -1.17
N GLY A 12 -77.90 12.71 -0.91
CA GLY A 12 -76.78 12.64 0.03
C GLY A 12 -75.50 13.19 -0.60
N LEU A 13 -74.93 14.23 -0.01
CA LEU A 13 -73.62 14.77 -0.38
C LEU A 13 -72.53 13.91 0.30
N LEU A 14 -71.75 13.17 -0.49
CA LEU A 14 -70.51 12.51 -0.03
C LEU A 14 -69.36 13.52 -0.09
N LEU A 15 -68.89 13.99 1.07
CA LEU A 15 -67.63 14.74 1.18
C LEU A 15 -66.47 13.73 1.15
N VAL A 16 -65.73 13.70 0.04
CA VAL A 16 -64.44 13.00 -0.03
C VAL A 16 -63.35 14.00 0.41
N ALA A 17 -62.82 13.82 1.61
CA ALA A 17 -61.66 14.58 2.09
C ALA A 17 -60.40 14.03 1.42
N ALA A 18 -59.87 14.76 0.43
CA ALA A 18 -58.56 14.46 -0.14
C ALA A 18 -57.47 14.84 0.87
N LEU A 19 -56.88 13.85 1.54
CA LEU A 19 -55.61 14.06 2.24
C LEU A 19 -54.52 14.31 1.18
N ALA A 20 -54.07 15.56 1.07
CA ALA A 20 -52.87 15.88 0.32
C ALA A 20 -51.67 15.22 1.03
N ALA A 21 -51.07 14.21 0.40
CA ALA A 21 -49.81 13.65 0.86
C ALA A 21 -48.74 14.74 0.81
N ILE A 22 -48.24 15.15 1.97
CA ILE A 22 -47.07 16.04 2.05
C ILE A 22 -45.89 15.23 1.48
N PRO A 23 -45.23 15.68 0.40
CA PRO A 23 -44.05 14.98 -0.10
C PRO A 23 -43.01 14.96 1.02
N ALA A 24 -42.53 13.76 1.36
CA ALA A 24 -41.39 13.62 2.26
C ALA A 24 -40.22 14.45 1.69
N PRO A 25 -39.44 15.14 2.54
CA PRO A 25 -38.26 15.85 2.06
C PRO A 25 -37.37 14.85 1.34
N ALA A 26 -36.98 15.17 0.10
CA ALA A 26 -35.96 14.41 -0.60
C ALA A 26 -34.71 14.41 0.28
N SER A 27 -34.24 13.23 0.69
CA SER A 27 -32.94 13.12 1.35
C SER A 27 -31.90 13.77 0.45
N ALA A 28 -31.07 14.66 0.98
CA ALA A 28 -29.94 15.18 0.24
C ALA A 28 -29.08 13.99 -0.23
N ALA A 29 -28.59 14.05 -1.47
CA ALA A 29 -27.63 13.06 -1.96
C ALA A 29 -26.39 13.09 -1.07
N LEU A 30 -25.85 11.90 -0.76
CA LEU A 30 -24.63 11.79 0.01
C LEU A 30 -23.47 12.43 -0.78
N PRO A 31 -22.48 13.04 -0.10
CA PRO A 31 -21.29 13.52 -0.79
C PRO A 31 -20.50 12.35 -1.36
N THR A 32 -19.98 12.53 -2.57
CA THR A 32 -19.18 11.50 -3.26
C THR A 32 -17.83 11.28 -2.58
N ALA A 33 -17.35 10.05 -2.54
CA ALA A 33 -16.10 9.66 -1.92
C ALA A 33 -15.26 8.74 -2.80
N ALA A 34 -13.95 8.93 -2.69
CA ALA A 34 -12.97 7.93 -3.11
C ALA A 34 -12.37 7.27 -1.86
N VAL A 35 -12.32 5.94 -1.84
CA VAL A 35 -11.86 5.16 -0.69
C VAL A 35 -10.66 4.33 -1.08
N ALA A 36 -9.59 4.36 -0.28
CA ALA A 36 -8.45 3.48 -0.46
C ALA A 36 -8.48 2.33 0.56
N LEU A 37 -8.26 1.11 0.09
CA LEU A 37 -8.09 -0.11 0.88
C LEU A 37 -6.80 -0.80 0.45
N GLY A 38 -6.24 -1.63 1.31
CA GLY A 38 -5.04 -2.40 0.99
C GLY A 38 -3.93 -2.30 2.03
N ASP A 39 -2.71 -2.49 1.57
CA ASP A 39 -1.50 -2.57 2.39
C ASP A 39 -0.71 -1.25 2.49
N SER A 40 0.57 -1.34 2.90
CA SER A 40 1.45 -0.19 3.11
C SER A 40 1.72 0.62 1.85
N PHE A 41 1.67 0.00 0.67
CA PHE A 41 1.90 0.68 -0.59
C PHE A 41 0.76 1.63 -0.95
N ILE A 42 -0.43 1.41 -0.38
CA ILE A 42 -1.62 2.24 -0.53
C ILE A 42 -1.82 3.18 0.67
N SER A 43 -1.49 2.74 1.89
CA SER A 43 -1.68 3.55 3.10
C SER A 43 -0.92 4.87 3.07
N GLY A 44 0.23 4.91 2.40
CA GLY A 44 1.10 6.08 2.34
C GLY A 44 2.37 5.94 3.16
N GLU A 45 2.72 4.73 3.60
CA GLU A 45 3.99 4.47 4.26
C GLU A 45 5.18 4.97 3.43
N GLY A 46 6.15 5.61 4.08
CA GLY A 46 7.27 6.29 3.44
C GLY A 46 6.98 7.74 3.01
N ALA A 47 5.70 8.12 2.86
CA ALA A 47 5.32 9.48 2.45
C ALA A 47 5.40 10.52 3.59
N GLY A 48 5.52 10.08 4.85
CA GLY A 48 5.42 10.94 6.03
C GLY A 48 4.02 11.54 6.18
N ALA A 49 3.90 12.63 6.95
CA ALA A 49 2.62 13.33 7.18
C ALA A 49 1.46 12.37 7.57
N TYR A 50 1.76 11.44 8.48
CA TYR A 50 0.81 10.43 8.94
C TYR A 50 -0.28 11.08 9.80
N GLU A 51 -1.51 10.69 9.52
CA GLU A 51 -2.69 11.17 10.21
C GLU A 51 -3.04 10.23 11.38
N PRO A 52 -3.70 10.73 12.43
CA PRO A 52 -4.21 9.87 13.49
C PRO A 52 -5.15 8.78 12.96
N VAL A 53 -5.03 7.57 13.49
CA VAL A 53 -5.85 6.42 13.06
C VAL A 53 -6.79 6.01 14.18
N VAL A 54 -8.06 5.79 13.87
CA VAL A 54 -9.05 5.31 14.83
C VAL A 54 -8.77 3.83 15.12
N ASP A 55 -8.55 3.50 16.40
CA ASP A 55 -8.34 2.12 16.84
C ASP A 55 -9.65 1.32 16.94
N VAL A 56 -9.55 0.02 17.22
CA VAL A 56 -10.71 -0.87 17.42
C VAL A 56 -11.69 -0.42 18.51
N ASN A 57 -11.27 0.44 19.43
CA ASN A 57 -12.11 0.97 20.51
C ASN A 57 -12.73 2.33 20.13
N GLY A 58 -12.52 2.81 18.91
CA GLY A 58 -13.00 4.10 18.44
C GLY A 58 -12.14 5.29 18.86
N ALA A 59 -10.95 5.07 19.46
CA ALA A 59 -10.08 6.16 19.88
C ALA A 59 -9.14 6.59 18.75
N SER A 60 -9.05 7.91 18.50
CA SER A 60 -8.09 8.47 17.54
C SER A 60 -6.67 8.40 18.11
N ARG A 61 -5.78 7.68 17.44
CA ARG A 61 -4.39 7.44 17.85
C ARG A 61 -3.45 8.30 17.03
N GLY A 62 -2.84 9.31 17.66
CA GLY A 62 -1.70 10.04 17.10
C GLY A 62 -0.38 9.28 17.32
N PHE A 63 0.76 9.91 16.97
CA PHE A 63 2.07 9.27 17.08
C PHE A 63 2.38 8.83 18.53
N PRO A 64 2.52 7.52 18.81
CA PRO A 64 2.71 7.05 20.18
C PRO A 64 4.18 7.07 20.63
N GLY A 65 5.10 7.50 19.77
CA GLY A 65 6.55 7.47 20.00
C GLY A 65 7.23 6.24 19.40
N TRP A 66 8.53 6.34 19.16
CA TRP A 66 9.32 5.32 18.46
C TRP A 66 9.55 4.04 19.26
N SER A 67 9.34 4.04 20.57
CA SER A 67 9.45 2.84 21.41
C SER A 67 8.11 2.15 21.64
N ALA A 68 7.02 2.68 21.09
CA ALA A 68 5.70 2.09 21.23
C ALA A 68 5.62 0.75 20.49
N PRO A 69 4.73 -0.17 20.92
CA PRO A 69 4.45 -1.37 20.16
C PRO A 69 3.99 -1.02 18.75
N ASN A 70 4.56 -1.70 17.75
CA ASN A 70 4.17 -1.52 16.35
C ASN A 70 2.70 -1.90 16.09
N THR A 71 2.03 -2.57 17.04
CA THR A 71 0.60 -2.88 16.99
C THR A 71 -0.32 -1.67 17.20
N ASP A 72 0.19 -0.50 17.60
CA ASP A 72 -0.64 0.72 17.70
C ASP A 72 -1.21 1.11 16.32
N ALA A 73 -2.48 1.53 16.30
CA ALA A 73 -3.20 1.88 15.08
C ALA A 73 -2.52 2.97 14.26
N TYR A 74 -1.80 3.90 14.90
CA TYR A 74 -1.07 4.97 14.19
C TYR A 74 -0.08 4.41 13.16
N PHE A 75 0.52 3.25 13.42
CA PHE A 75 1.46 2.60 12.51
C PHE A 75 0.79 1.87 11.33
N CYS A 76 -0.51 2.09 11.08
CA CYS A 76 -1.10 1.86 9.76
C CYS A 76 -0.54 2.83 8.70
N HIS A 77 0.14 3.91 9.10
CA HIS A 77 0.80 4.89 8.23
C HIS A 77 -0.12 5.50 7.17
N ARG A 78 -1.37 5.80 7.56
CA ARG A 78 -2.31 6.54 6.72
C ARG A 78 -1.78 7.95 6.53
N SER A 79 -1.34 8.28 5.32
CA SER A 79 -0.70 9.55 5.01
C SER A 79 -1.61 10.48 4.23
N ALA A 80 -1.62 11.76 4.61
CA ALA A 80 -2.20 12.84 3.79
C ALA A 80 -1.48 13.04 2.45
N ARG A 81 -0.34 12.36 2.23
CA ARG A 81 0.43 12.35 0.99
C ARG A 81 0.28 11.05 0.18
N ALA A 82 -0.53 10.09 0.63
CA ALA A 82 -0.82 8.86 -0.11
C ALA A 82 -1.46 9.13 -1.48
N SER A 83 -1.35 8.20 -2.43
CA SER A 83 -1.73 8.39 -3.84
C SER A 83 -3.19 8.82 -4.01
N LEU A 84 -4.11 8.29 -3.18
CA LEU A 84 -5.51 8.72 -3.12
C LEU A 84 -5.65 10.24 -2.94
N HIS A 85 -4.88 10.83 -2.01
CA HIS A 85 -4.91 12.26 -1.74
C HIS A 85 -4.14 13.10 -2.78
N ARG A 86 -3.31 12.46 -3.61
CA ARG A 86 -2.53 13.13 -4.66
C ARG A 86 -3.18 13.10 -6.04
N ALA A 87 -4.10 12.18 -6.28
CA ALA A 87 -4.84 12.11 -7.53
C ALA A 87 -5.74 13.33 -7.73
N ASP A 88 -5.85 13.83 -8.95
CA ASP A 88 -6.98 14.65 -9.38
C ASP A 88 -8.15 13.72 -9.72
N LEU A 89 -9.24 13.82 -8.97
CA LEU A 89 -10.43 12.96 -9.07
C LEU A 89 -11.65 13.88 -9.17
N ALA A 90 -12.01 14.25 -10.41
CA ALA A 90 -13.09 15.18 -10.66
C ALA A 90 -14.43 14.64 -10.11
N GLY A 91 -15.17 15.49 -9.42
CA GLY A 91 -16.47 15.12 -8.85
C GLY A 91 -16.41 14.45 -7.48
N ILE A 92 -15.23 14.00 -7.01
CA ILE A 92 -15.06 13.42 -5.67
C ILE A 92 -14.95 14.50 -4.59
N GLN A 93 -15.81 14.45 -3.58
CA GLN A 93 -15.86 15.44 -2.50
C GLN A 93 -15.07 15.02 -1.25
N ALA A 94 -14.96 13.71 -0.99
CA ALA A 94 -14.22 13.16 0.15
C ALA A 94 -13.22 12.09 -0.28
N ARG A 95 -12.10 12.01 0.45
CA ARG A 95 -11.03 11.02 0.20
C ARG A 95 -10.69 10.34 1.50
N ILE A 96 -10.93 9.04 1.57
CA ILE A 96 -10.89 8.29 2.82
C ILE A 96 -9.91 7.14 2.67
N ASN A 97 -8.85 7.15 3.48
CA ASN A 97 -7.84 6.10 3.45
C ASN A 97 -8.12 5.08 4.56
N LEU A 98 -8.53 3.89 4.17
CA LEU A 98 -8.78 2.75 5.06
C LEU A 98 -7.66 1.70 5.01
N ALA A 99 -6.74 1.83 4.05
CA ALA A 99 -5.56 0.97 3.95
C ALA A 99 -4.72 1.04 5.23
N CYS A 100 -3.95 -0.02 5.46
CA CYS A 100 -3.13 -0.13 6.66
C CYS A 100 -1.84 -0.86 6.35
N SER A 101 -0.73 -0.27 6.80
CA SER A 101 0.58 -0.88 6.66
C SER A 101 0.67 -2.27 7.30
N GLY A 102 1.24 -3.19 6.53
CA GLY A 102 1.34 -4.60 6.88
C GLY A 102 0.05 -5.39 6.73
N ALA A 103 -1.05 -4.80 6.23
CA ALA A 103 -2.30 -5.51 6.00
C ALA A 103 -2.12 -6.70 5.03
N GLN A 104 -2.74 -7.82 5.39
CA GLN A 104 -2.81 -9.05 4.61
C GLN A 104 -4.24 -9.23 4.04
N PRO A 105 -4.47 -10.10 3.04
CA PRO A 105 -5.79 -10.31 2.46
C PRO A 105 -6.92 -10.53 3.45
N GLN A 106 -6.69 -11.35 4.48
CA GLN A 106 -7.67 -11.62 5.53
C GLN A 106 -8.07 -10.38 6.35
N ASP A 107 -7.22 -9.34 6.41
CA ASP A 107 -7.48 -8.12 7.18
C ASP A 107 -8.52 -7.19 6.52
N LEU A 108 -8.93 -7.51 5.28
CA LEU A 108 -10.08 -6.85 4.67
C LEU A 108 -11.35 -7.19 5.46
N ALA A 109 -11.54 -8.47 5.77
CA ALA A 109 -12.76 -8.98 6.41
C ALA A 109 -12.61 -9.24 7.91
N GLN A 110 -11.38 -9.28 8.43
CA GLN A 110 -11.08 -9.51 9.85
C GLN A 110 -10.28 -8.35 10.44
N PRO A 111 -10.45 -8.01 11.73
CA PRO A 111 -9.60 -7.04 12.40
C PRO A 111 -8.13 -7.47 12.36
N SER A 112 -7.23 -6.57 11.94
CA SER A 112 -5.81 -6.92 11.81
C SER A 112 -5.19 -7.34 13.13
N GLN A 113 -5.69 -6.84 14.27
CA GLN A 113 -5.18 -7.16 15.61
C GLN A 113 -5.27 -8.64 15.97
N ASP A 114 -6.11 -9.42 15.28
CA ASP A 114 -6.36 -10.82 15.58
C ASP A 114 -5.20 -11.72 15.12
N ARG A 115 -4.20 -11.16 14.42
CA ARG A 115 -2.97 -11.86 14.01
C ARG A 115 -1.70 -11.21 14.56
N PRO A 116 -0.60 -11.99 14.67
CA PRO A 116 0.72 -11.44 15.00
C PRO A 116 1.12 -10.29 14.08
N ARG A 117 1.75 -9.26 14.67
CA ARG A 117 2.20 -8.03 14.00
C ARG A 117 1.08 -7.22 13.33
N GLY A 118 -0.18 -7.51 13.60
CA GLY A 118 -1.31 -6.71 13.15
C GLY A 118 -1.44 -5.38 13.90
N ARG A 119 -2.12 -4.41 13.29
CA ARG A 119 -2.44 -3.12 13.93
C ARG A 119 -3.78 -3.22 14.66
N ALA A 120 -3.94 -2.44 15.74
CA ALA A 120 -5.16 -2.33 16.53
C ALA A 120 -6.27 -1.55 15.79
N VAL A 121 -6.65 -2.02 14.60
CA VAL A 121 -7.71 -1.43 13.75
C VAL A 121 -8.76 -2.48 13.39
N ALA A 122 -10.00 -2.02 13.15
CA ALA A 122 -11.08 -2.86 12.67
C ALA A 122 -10.81 -3.38 11.24
N ALA A 123 -11.56 -4.39 10.81
CA ALA A 123 -11.52 -4.87 9.44
C ALA A 123 -11.74 -3.71 8.44
N GLN A 124 -11.02 -3.68 7.33
CA GLN A 124 -11.15 -2.57 6.38
C GLN A 124 -12.55 -2.53 5.74
N LEU A 125 -13.20 -3.68 5.55
CA LEU A 125 -14.57 -3.76 5.04
C LEU A 125 -15.60 -3.26 6.06
N ASP A 126 -15.39 -3.42 7.37
CA ASP A 126 -16.28 -2.82 8.36
C ASP A 126 -16.18 -1.29 8.35
N GLN A 127 -14.97 -0.77 8.18
CA GLN A 127 -14.75 0.66 7.99
C GLN A 127 -15.40 1.15 6.68
N LEU A 128 -15.32 0.38 5.60
CA LEU A 128 -15.95 0.70 4.32
C LEU A 128 -17.48 0.78 4.45
N ARG A 129 -18.11 -0.15 5.17
CA ARG A 129 -19.55 -0.10 5.46
C ARG A 129 -19.95 1.16 6.22
N ALA A 130 -19.11 1.59 7.17
CA ALA A 130 -19.35 2.85 7.88
C ALA A 130 -19.23 4.07 6.95
N VAL A 131 -18.28 4.06 6.01
CA VAL A 131 -18.13 5.10 4.98
C VAL A 131 -19.36 5.16 4.06
N ALA A 132 -19.84 4.02 3.57
CA ALA A 132 -21.01 3.94 2.70
C ALA A 132 -22.31 4.46 3.37
N GLY A 133 -22.37 4.45 4.71
CA GLY A 133 -23.48 5.07 5.45
C GLY A 133 -23.49 6.60 5.44
N ALA A 134 -22.37 7.24 5.06
CA ALA A 134 -22.19 8.69 5.10
C ALA A 134 -21.78 9.31 3.75
N TYR A 135 -21.37 8.49 2.79
CA TYR A 135 -20.83 8.92 1.50
C TYR A 135 -21.34 8.02 0.37
N ASP A 136 -21.44 8.60 -0.82
CA ASP A 136 -21.67 7.89 -2.08
C ASP A 136 -20.30 7.44 -2.64
N ILE A 137 -20.03 6.14 -2.77
CA ILE A 137 -18.68 5.67 -3.06
C ILE A 137 -18.50 5.57 -4.57
N ASP A 138 -17.90 6.57 -5.20
CA ASP A 138 -17.70 6.58 -6.66
C ASP A 138 -16.41 5.87 -7.09
N LEU A 139 -15.40 5.79 -6.21
CA LEU A 139 -14.11 5.18 -6.52
C LEU A 139 -13.54 4.41 -5.34
N VAL A 140 -13.03 3.21 -5.62
CA VAL A 140 -12.24 2.41 -4.68
C VAL A 140 -10.86 2.17 -5.27
N LEU A 141 -9.81 2.55 -4.56
CA LEU A 141 -8.43 2.14 -4.84
C LEU A 141 -8.09 0.93 -3.96
N ILE A 142 -7.66 -0.16 -4.57
CA ILE A 142 -7.17 -1.36 -3.87
C ILE A 142 -5.78 -1.77 -4.36
N GLY A 143 -4.87 -2.00 -3.42
CA GLY A 143 -3.55 -2.58 -3.66
C GLY A 143 -3.20 -3.52 -2.52
N LEU A 144 -3.13 -4.81 -2.81
CA LEU A 144 -3.10 -5.87 -1.80
C LEU A 144 -2.36 -7.10 -2.33
N GLY A 145 -1.67 -7.82 -1.45
CA GLY A 145 -1.00 -9.09 -1.77
C GLY A 145 0.51 -9.09 -1.52
N SER A 146 1.15 -7.92 -1.36
CA SER A 146 2.58 -7.86 -0.99
C SER A 146 2.86 -8.41 0.42
N ASN A 147 1.82 -8.50 1.26
CA ASN A 147 1.83 -9.19 2.54
C ASN A 147 0.70 -10.23 2.55
N ASN A 148 1.01 -11.46 2.92
CA ASN A 148 0.04 -12.56 2.95
C ASN A 148 0.49 -13.65 3.93
N SER A 149 -0.20 -14.78 3.98
CA SER A 149 0.13 -15.87 4.92
C SER A 149 1.47 -16.56 4.63
N ARG A 150 2.06 -16.33 3.45
CA ARG A 150 3.22 -17.06 2.93
C ARG A 150 4.50 -16.24 2.88
N PHE A 151 4.39 -14.94 2.64
CA PHE A 151 5.51 -14.00 2.64
C PHE A 151 5.03 -12.58 2.92
N THR A 152 5.98 -11.71 3.28
CA THR A 152 5.76 -10.27 3.34
C THR A 152 6.88 -9.55 2.59
N PHE A 153 6.56 -8.45 1.91
CA PHE A 153 7.57 -7.61 1.27
C PHE A 153 8.59 -7.09 2.29
N GLY A 154 8.14 -6.75 3.50
CA GLY A 154 9.01 -6.29 4.58
C GLY A 154 10.07 -7.32 4.99
N ASP A 155 9.68 -8.59 5.14
CA ASP A 155 10.64 -9.67 5.46
C ASP A 155 11.60 -9.90 4.28
N ALA A 156 11.10 -9.94 3.04
CA ALA A 156 11.91 -10.14 1.84
C ALA A 156 12.94 -9.01 1.61
N ALA A 157 12.51 -7.75 1.80
CA ALA A 157 13.39 -6.59 1.70
C ALA A 157 14.44 -6.58 2.83
N SER A 158 14.02 -6.88 4.06
CA SER A 158 14.90 -6.93 5.23
C SER A 158 15.95 -8.03 5.10
N GLU A 159 15.59 -9.19 4.55
CA GLU A 159 16.52 -10.29 4.29
C GLU A 159 17.68 -9.82 3.43
N CYS A 160 17.41 -9.28 2.24
CA CYS A 160 18.48 -8.90 1.31
C CYS A 160 19.33 -7.72 1.78
N ALA A 161 18.70 -6.73 2.43
CA ALA A 161 19.45 -5.63 3.03
C ALA A 161 20.36 -6.12 4.17
N ASN A 162 19.88 -7.05 5.00
CA ASN A 162 20.67 -7.63 6.09
C ASN A 162 21.82 -8.50 5.57
N ARG A 163 21.62 -9.32 4.53
CA ARG A 163 22.69 -10.10 3.91
C ARG A 163 23.79 -9.20 3.35
N PHE A 164 23.43 -8.13 2.65
CA PHE A 164 24.38 -7.12 2.15
C PHE A 164 25.16 -6.44 3.27
N ILE A 165 24.48 -5.97 4.32
CA ILE A 165 25.15 -5.30 5.45
C ILE A 165 26.03 -6.28 6.23
N ALA A 166 25.59 -7.53 6.40
CA ALA A 166 26.39 -8.57 7.03
C ALA A 166 27.68 -8.81 6.25
N ASP A 167 27.58 -9.05 4.93
CA ASP A 167 28.72 -9.28 4.05
C ASP A 167 29.67 -8.06 3.99
N ALA A 168 29.12 -6.84 3.98
CA ALA A 168 29.90 -5.61 4.00
C ALA A 168 30.74 -5.45 5.29
N TRP A 169 30.21 -5.81 6.47
CA TRP A 169 30.87 -5.58 7.77
C TRP A 169 31.59 -6.79 8.36
N THR A 170 31.26 -8.00 7.92
CA THR A 170 31.84 -9.25 8.42
C THR A 170 32.54 -9.99 7.29
N GLY A 171 33.65 -10.67 7.60
CA GLY A 171 34.29 -11.54 6.62
C GLY A 171 33.88 -12.99 6.79
N TRP A 172 33.96 -13.80 5.73
CA TRP A 172 33.59 -15.22 5.74
C TRP A 172 34.34 -16.07 6.79
N TRP A 173 35.54 -15.62 7.19
CA TRP A 173 36.37 -16.26 8.22
C TRP A 173 36.08 -15.79 9.65
N GLU A 174 35.25 -14.76 9.84
CA GLU A 174 34.93 -14.18 11.15
C GLU A 174 33.70 -14.87 11.81
N LEU A 175 33.63 -16.21 11.77
CA LEU A 175 32.50 -17.03 12.30
C LEU A 175 32.15 -16.75 13.78
N TRP A 176 33.11 -16.27 14.57
CA TRP A 176 32.94 -15.88 15.98
C TRP A 176 32.29 -14.50 16.18
N ALA A 177 32.08 -13.72 15.11
CA ALA A 177 31.47 -12.39 15.19
C ALA A 177 29.97 -12.43 15.49
N TYR A 178 29.33 -13.58 15.33
CA TYR A 178 27.90 -13.74 15.50
C TYR A 178 27.54 -14.25 16.89
N ILE A 179 27.32 -13.33 17.82
CA ILE A 179 26.91 -13.65 19.19
C ILE A 179 25.58 -14.45 19.24
N ASN A 180 24.77 -14.41 18.16
CA ASN A 180 23.48 -15.10 18.03
C ASN A 180 23.39 -16.09 16.84
N GLY A 181 24.52 -16.51 16.25
CA GLY A 181 24.55 -17.48 15.14
C GLY A 181 24.73 -16.85 13.75
N PRO A 182 25.15 -17.65 12.74
CA PRO A 182 25.57 -17.15 11.43
C PRO A 182 24.46 -16.32 10.75
N VAL A 183 24.84 -15.19 10.18
CA VAL A 183 23.98 -14.40 9.29
C VAL A 183 24.38 -14.75 7.86
N GLU A 184 23.42 -15.12 7.03
CA GLU A 184 23.65 -15.37 5.61
C GLU A 184 24.27 -14.11 4.95
N GLN A 185 25.28 -14.29 4.13
CA GLN A 185 26.02 -13.21 3.46
C GLN A 185 25.82 -13.27 1.95
N GLU A 186 25.39 -14.42 1.42
CA GLU A 186 25.21 -14.60 -0.01
C GLU A 186 24.07 -13.70 -0.55
N PRO A 187 24.21 -13.19 -1.78
CA PRO A 187 23.13 -12.46 -2.44
C PRO A 187 21.82 -13.26 -2.43
N CYS A 188 20.71 -12.57 -2.17
CA CYS A 188 19.38 -13.15 -2.31
C CYS A 188 19.12 -13.73 -3.70
N THR A 189 18.46 -14.87 -3.71
CA THR A 189 17.88 -15.55 -4.87
C THR A 189 16.36 -15.34 -4.93
N ALA A 190 15.72 -15.80 -6.00
CA ALA A 190 14.26 -15.69 -6.13
C ALA A 190 13.51 -16.46 -5.03
N ASP A 191 14.03 -17.64 -4.64
CA ASP A 191 13.42 -18.49 -3.63
C ASP A 191 13.53 -17.91 -2.21
N ASP A 192 14.52 -17.02 -1.97
CA ASP A 192 14.62 -16.27 -0.70
C ASP A 192 13.50 -15.22 -0.55
N LEU A 193 12.94 -14.72 -1.67
CA LEU A 193 11.91 -13.69 -1.66
C LEU A 193 10.50 -14.30 -1.65
N ALA A 194 10.21 -15.15 -2.64
CA ALA A 194 8.99 -15.94 -2.69
C ALA A 194 9.09 -17.02 -3.77
N THR A 195 8.81 -18.26 -3.38
CA THR A 195 8.64 -19.37 -4.32
C THR A 195 7.37 -19.22 -5.14
N ALA A 196 7.32 -19.85 -6.32
CA ALA A 196 6.12 -19.84 -7.17
C ALA A 196 4.86 -20.40 -6.46
N ALA A 197 5.02 -21.38 -5.56
CA ALA A 197 3.92 -21.94 -4.77
C ALA A 197 3.37 -20.93 -3.75
N GLN A 198 4.24 -20.15 -3.10
CA GLN A 198 3.82 -19.09 -2.19
C GLN A 198 3.10 -17.97 -2.95
N VAL A 199 3.58 -17.57 -4.13
CA VAL A 199 2.89 -16.59 -5.00
C VAL A 199 1.50 -17.11 -5.41
N THR A 200 1.39 -18.38 -5.78
CA THR A 200 0.09 -19.00 -6.13
C THR A 200 -0.90 -18.96 -4.97
N ALA A 201 -0.45 -19.25 -3.75
CA ALA A 201 -1.29 -19.14 -2.56
C ALA A 201 -1.70 -17.69 -2.27
N ALA A 202 -0.78 -16.73 -2.44
CA ALA A 202 -1.07 -15.31 -2.29
C ALA A 202 -2.11 -14.81 -3.30
N VAL A 203 -2.11 -15.30 -4.55
CA VAL A 203 -3.16 -15.03 -5.54
C VAL A 203 -4.52 -15.51 -5.03
N ALA A 204 -4.59 -16.75 -4.51
CA ALA A 204 -5.85 -17.31 -4.02
C ALA A 204 -6.42 -16.53 -2.82
N GLU A 205 -5.57 -16.16 -1.86
CA GLU A 205 -5.95 -15.35 -0.69
C GLU A 205 -6.42 -13.95 -1.11
N THR A 206 -5.67 -13.27 -1.98
CA THR A 206 -5.99 -11.93 -2.46
C THR A 206 -7.29 -11.94 -3.27
N LYS A 207 -7.51 -12.96 -4.11
CA LYS A 207 -8.75 -13.16 -4.85
C LYS A 207 -9.96 -13.29 -3.91
N ALA A 208 -9.84 -14.08 -2.84
CA ALA A 208 -10.92 -14.24 -1.87
C ALA A 208 -11.26 -12.90 -1.20
N ALA A 209 -10.24 -12.17 -0.72
CA ALA A 209 -10.44 -10.87 -0.06
C ALA A 209 -11.07 -9.82 -0.99
N VAL A 210 -10.63 -9.75 -2.25
CA VAL A 210 -11.22 -8.83 -3.22
C VAL A 210 -12.64 -9.23 -3.59
N ARG A 211 -12.96 -10.52 -3.71
CA ARG A 211 -14.34 -10.96 -3.92
C ARG A 211 -15.25 -10.47 -2.79
N GLU A 212 -14.79 -10.54 -1.56
CA GLU A 212 -15.52 -10.01 -0.39
C GLU A 212 -15.67 -8.49 -0.42
N LEU A 213 -14.66 -7.76 -0.92
CA LEU A 213 -14.76 -6.32 -1.18
C LEU A 213 -15.87 -6.01 -2.19
N LEU A 214 -15.85 -6.67 -3.36
CA LEU A 214 -16.86 -6.43 -4.41
C LEU A 214 -18.26 -6.79 -3.92
N THR A 215 -18.41 -7.93 -3.24
CA THR A 215 -19.69 -8.33 -2.64
C THR A 215 -20.15 -7.33 -1.56
N THR A 216 -19.22 -6.75 -0.81
CA THR A 216 -19.56 -5.72 0.19
C THR A 216 -20.02 -4.44 -0.50
N LEU A 217 -19.33 -3.98 -1.55
CA LEU A 217 -19.74 -2.81 -2.32
C LEU A 217 -21.14 -2.99 -2.91
N ASP A 218 -21.44 -4.13 -3.54
CA ASP A 218 -22.78 -4.46 -4.05
C ASP A 218 -23.88 -4.39 -2.97
N ALA A 219 -23.52 -4.60 -1.70
CA ALA A 219 -24.46 -4.58 -0.58
C ALA A 219 -24.63 -3.19 0.06
N VAL A 220 -23.65 -2.29 -0.06
CA VAL A 220 -23.64 -1.01 0.70
C VAL A 220 -23.58 0.23 -0.16
N ASP A 221 -23.14 0.13 -1.40
CA ASP A 221 -23.07 1.26 -2.32
C ASP A 221 -24.45 1.49 -2.96
N ALA A 222 -25.14 2.55 -2.54
CA ALA A 222 -26.58 2.69 -2.69
C ALA A 222 -27.06 2.81 -4.14
N ASP A 223 -26.21 3.30 -5.05
CA ASP A 223 -26.52 3.41 -6.47
C ASP A 223 -25.77 2.40 -7.34
N GLY A 224 -24.78 1.69 -6.77
CA GLY A 224 -23.95 0.68 -7.42
C GLY A 224 -23.05 1.24 -8.52
N ARG A 225 -22.79 2.55 -8.57
CA ARG A 225 -22.04 3.22 -9.64
C ARG A 225 -20.64 3.61 -9.18
N HIS A 226 -19.83 2.60 -8.85
CA HIS A 226 -18.45 2.78 -8.44
C HIS A 226 -17.46 2.19 -9.45
N ARG A 227 -16.25 2.77 -9.48
CA ARG A 227 -15.08 2.17 -10.14
C ARG A 227 -14.12 1.60 -9.12
N VAL A 228 -13.66 0.37 -9.31
CA VAL A 228 -12.60 -0.24 -8.50
C VAL A 228 -11.29 -0.29 -9.29
N VAL A 229 -10.28 0.44 -8.83
CA VAL A 229 -8.93 0.48 -9.39
C VAL A 229 -8.01 -0.45 -8.60
N PHE A 230 -7.52 -1.48 -9.28
CA PHE A 230 -6.55 -2.44 -8.79
C PHE A 230 -5.15 -1.94 -9.12
N GLN A 231 -4.47 -1.31 -8.16
CA GLN A 231 -3.10 -0.85 -8.37
C GLN A 231 -2.12 -1.97 -8.01
N ASP A 232 -1.17 -2.24 -8.89
CA ASP A 232 -0.03 -3.09 -8.56
C ASP A 232 1.13 -2.31 -7.92
N TYR A 233 2.33 -2.88 -7.95
CA TYR A 233 3.51 -2.39 -7.23
C TYR A 233 4.57 -1.86 -8.18
N THR A 234 5.49 -1.06 -7.66
CA THR A 234 6.68 -0.62 -8.40
C THR A 234 7.94 -1.10 -7.69
N ASN A 235 9.01 -1.35 -8.45
CA ASN A 235 10.29 -1.72 -7.85
C ASN A 235 11.01 -0.46 -7.34
N PRO A 236 11.40 -0.38 -6.05
CA PRO A 236 12.17 0.74 -5.51
C PRO A 236 13.64 0.76 -5.94
N LEU A 237 14.14 -0.35 -6.49
CA LEU A 237 15.53 -0.57 -6.88
C LEU A 237 15.68 -0.79 -8.40
N PRO A 238 16.80 -0.36 -9.00
CA PRO A 238 17.03 -0.41 -10.44
C PRO A 238 17.39 -1.82 -10.90
N THR A 239 17.41 -2.04 -12.21
CA THR A 239 17.86 -3.32 -12.78
C THR A 239 19.36 -3.55 -12.59
N ASP A 240 20.12 -2.47 -12.44
CA ASP A 240 21.49 -2.46 -11.92
C ASP A 240 21.74 -1.12 -11.23
N VAL A 241 22.63 -1.06 -10.25
CA VAL A 241 23.03 0.22 -9.64
C VAL A 241 23.85 1.05 -10.63
N VAL A 242 23.92 2.37 -10.43
CA VAL A 242 24.80 3.21 -11.25
C VAL A 242 26.27 2.74 -11.16
N PRO A 243 27.07 2.85 -12.25
CA PRO A 243 28.46 2.40 -12.25
C PRO A 243 29.34 3.02 -11.15
N ALA A 244 29.02 4.23 -10.70
CA ALA A 244 29.70 4.89 -9.60
C ALA A 244 29.58 4.13 -8.26
N LEU A 245 28.60 3.24 -8.12
CA LEU A 245 28.37 2.43 -6.92
C LEU A 245 28.76 0.96 -7.13
N TYR A 246 29.58 0.64 -8.14
CA TYR A 246 30.08 -0.72 -8.35
C TYR A 246 31.21 -1.08 -7.40
N THR A 247 32.09 -0.13 -7.12
CA THR A 247 33.29 -0.34 -6.33
C THR A 247 33.62 0.88 -5.51
N GLU A 248 34.14 0.68 -4.31
CA GLU A 248 34.78 1.71 -3.50
C GLU A 248 36.07 1.12 -2.90
N ASP A 249 37.15 1.90 -2.88
CA ASP A 249 38.48 1.42 -2.45
C ASP A 249 38.92 0.12 -3.18
N ASP A 250 38.72 0.08 -4.51
CA ASP A 250 38.99 -1.09 -5.37
C ASP A 250 38.28 -2.39 -4.92
N ARG A 251 37.15 -2.26 -4.21
CA ARG A 251 36.35 -3.40 -3.73
C ARG A 251 34.92 -3.34 -4.25
N ALA A 252 34.50 -4.43 -4.89
CA ALA A 252 33.11 -4.70 -5.26
C ALA A 252 32.40 -5.53 -4.17
N ASP A 253 31.09 -5.72 -4.35
CA ASP A 253 30.21 -6.53 -3.51
C ASP A 253 30.15 -8.02 -3.94
N ASP A 254 31.18 -8.50 -4.65
CA ASP A 254 31.36 -9.91 -5.02
C ASP A 254 32.46 -10.60 -4.17
N ARG A 255 32.92 -9.92 -3.12
CA ARG A 255 33.91 -10.39 -2.15
C ARG A 255 33.48 -9.90 -0.78
N ASP A 256 33.81 -10.63 0.28
CA ASP A 256 33.45 -10.25 1.64
C ASP A 256 34.16 -8.97 2.12
N LYS A 257 33.56 -8.28 3.09
CA LYS A 257 34.16 -7.16 3.83
C LYS A 257 34.50 -5.95 2.93
N PHE A 258 33.47 -5.36 2.33
CA PHE A 258 33.52 -4.14 1.50
C PHE A 258 32.90 -2.92 2.21
N ARG A 259 33.32 -2.64 3.44
CA ARG A 259 32.71 -1.61 4.32
C ARG A 259 32.54 -0.22 3.69
N ALA A 260 33.53 0.23 2.91
CA ALA A 260 33.48 1.54 2.26
C ALA A 260 32.32 1.60 1.25
N LEU A 261 32.24 0.61 0.37
CA LEU A 261 31.14 0.43 -0.58
C LEU A 261 29.79 0.21 0.14
N GLY A 262 29.79 -0.55 1.24
CA GLY A 262 28.61 -0.78 2.06
C GLY A 262 28.04 0.52 2.64
N ALA A 263 28.91 1.38 3.19
CA ALA A 263 28.52 2.70 3.70
C ALA A 263 28.09 3.63 2.57
N GLU A 264 28.77 3.59 1.41
CA GLU A 264 28.41 4.38 0.24
C GLU A 264 27.01 4.01 -0.31
N ARG A 265 26.72 2.73 -0.50
CA ARG A 265 25.39 2.28 -0.95
C ARG A 265 24.30 2.50 0.11
N TYR A 266 24.64 2.43 1.39
CA TYR A 266 23.71 2.82 2.46
C TYR A 266 23.35 4.31 2.36
N ARG A 267 24.35 5.19 2.20
CA ARG A 267 24.14 6.64 2.01
C ARG A 267 23.32 6.93 0.76
N ALA A 268 23.50 6.15 -0.30
CA ALA A 268 22.71 6.22 -1.53
C ALA A 268 21.30 5.61 -1.39
N GLY A 269 21.00 4.93 -0.27
CA GLY A 269 19.70 4.37 0.06
C GLY A 269 19.42 2.95 -0.45
N CYS A 270 20.39 2.31 -1.09
CA CYS A 270 20.27 0.99 -1.71
C CYS A 270 21.33 -0.02 -1.23
N PRO A 271 21.46 -0.31 0.08
CA PRO A 271 22.38 -1.32 0.58
C PRO A 271 21.90 -2.73 0.15
N VAL A 272 22.24 -3.12 -1.08
CA VAL A 272 21.83 -4.37 -1.72
C VAL A 272 22.98 -4.90 -2.57
N HIS A 273 23.13 -6.23 -2.62
CA HIS A 273 24.02 -6.86 -3.58
C HIS A 273 23.48 -6.66 -5.00
N ARG A 274 24.35 -6.33 -5.95
CA ARG A 274 23.99 -6.24 -7.37
C ARG A 274 23.42 -7.55 -7.88
N ALA A 275 23.98 -8.68 -7.42
CA ALA A 275 23.52 -10.02 -7.76
C ALA A 275 22.09 -10.33 -7.25
N SER A 276 21.57 -9.59 -6.25
CA SER A 276 20.20 -9.74 -5.76
C SER A 276 19.17 -8.94 -6.57
N LEU A 277 19.59 -7.97 -7.38
CA LEU A 277 18.66 -7.12 -8.14
C LEU A 277 17.76 -7.92 -9.09
N PRO A 278 18.26 -8.90 -9.87
CA PRO A 278 17.39 -9.71 -10.73
C PRO A 278 16.28 -10.44 -9.95
N ALA A 279 16.59 -10.98 -8.77
CA ALA A 279 15.61 -11.63 -7.91
C ALA A 279 14.55 -10.63 -7.42
N GLY A 280 14.96 -9.45 -6.96
CA GLY A 280 14.06 -8.37 -6.55
C GLY A 280 13.11 -7.92 -7.67
N HIS A 281 13.62 -7.79 -8.90
CA HIS A 281 12.79 -7.47 -10.07
C HIS A 281 11.80 -8.59 -10.42
N ALA A 282 12.23 -9.85 -10.36
CA ALA A 282 11.33 -10.99 -10.56
C ALA A 282 10.21 -11.02 -9.50
N PHE A 283 10.54 -10.72 -8.24
CA PHE A 283 9.55 -10.63 -7.17
C PHE A 283 8.55 -9.49 -7.38
N SER A 284 9.01 -8.27 -7.72
CA SER A 284 8.12 -7.14 -8.06
C SER A 284 7.19 -7.48 -9.23
N ALA A 285 7.71 -8.13 -10.28
CA ALA A 285 6.92 -8.56 -11.43
C ALA A 285 5.89 -9.64 -11.05
N ALA A 286 6.22 -10.54 -10.12
CA ALA A 286 5.30 -11.53 -9.59
C ALA A 286 4.15 -10.90 -8.80
N LEU A 287 4.42 -9.85 -8.01
CA LEU A 287 3.38 -9.07 -7.35
C LEU A 287 2.46 -8.36 -8.36
N GLY A 288 3.01 -7.80 -9.44
CA GLY A 288 2.21 -7.26 -10.54
C GLY A 288 1.33 -8.29 -11.22
N SER A 289 1.89 -9.46 -11.51
CA SER A 289 1.17 -10.59 -12.09
C SER A 289 0.05 -11.10 -11.17
N LEU A 290 0.28 -11.10 -9.85
CA LEU A 290 -0.73 -11.46 -8.85
C LEU A 290 -1.93 -10.53 -8.93
N VAL A 291 -1.71 -9.20 -8.91
CA VAL A 291 -2.81 -8.21 -8.98
C VAL A 291 -3.53 -8.30 -10.32
N SER A 292 -2.79 -8.44 -11.42
CA SER A 292 -3.37 -8.62 -12.75
C SER A 292 -4.22 -9.89 -12.85
N ALA A 293 -3.80 -11.00 -12.24
CA ALA A 293 -4.56 -12.25 -12.24
C ALA A 293 -5.85 -12.13 -11.42
N VAL A 294 -5.78 -11.49 -10.24
CA VAL A 294 -6.97 -11.22 -9.41
C VAL A 294 -7.96 -10.31 -10.15
N HIS A 295 -7.49 -9.24 -10.78
CA HIS A 295 -8.35 -8.37 -11.59
C HIS A 295 -9.04 -9.13 -12.72
N ALA A 296 -8.31 -9.98 -13.46
CA ALA A 296 -8.87 -10.78 -14.54
C ALA A 296 -9.96 -11.74 -14.03
N ASP A 297 -9.69 -12.43 -12.91
CA ASP A 297 -10.65 -13.34 -12.28
C ASP A 297 -11.90 -12.61 -11.79
N MET A 298 -11.76 -11.44 -11.17
CA MET A 298 -12.90 -10.65 -10.72
C MET A 298 -13.68 -10.03 -11.87
N SER A 299 -13.02 -9.65 -12.96
CA SER A 299 -13.70 -9.16 -14.16
C SER A 299 -14.56 -10.26 -14.81
N ALA A 300 -14.13 -11.53 -14.71
CA ALA A 300 -14.91 -12.66 -15.19
C ALA A 300 -16.08 -13.01 -14.27
N GLU A 301 -15.89 -12.91 -12.95
CA GLU A 301 -16.91 -13.23 -11.94
C GLU A 301 -17.96 -12.12 -11.77
N PHE A 302 -17.55 -10.86 -11.92
CA PHE A 302 -18.38 -9.66 -11.79
C PHE A 302 -18.38 -8.86 -13.11
N PRO A 303 -18.94 -9.39 -14.22
CA PRO A 303 -18.84 -8.79 -15.54
C PRO A 303 -19.54 -7.43 -15.69
N ALA A 304 -20.44 -7.09 -14.76
CA ALA A 304 -21.12 -5.80 -14.72
C ALA A 304 -20.33 -4.72 -13.96
N ALA A 305 -19.34 -5.10 -13.13
CA ALA A 305 -18.59 -4.16 -12.31
C ALA A 305 -17.58 -3.35 -13.15
N ASP A 306 -17.34 -2.09 -12.76
CA ASP A 306 -16.33 -1.24 -13.39
C ASP A 306 -14.95 -1.43 -12.72
N LEU A 307 -14.28 -2.52 -13.11
CA LEU A 307 -12.97 -2.90 -12.59
C LEU A 307 -11.85 -2.47 -13.55
N VAL A 308 -10.85 -1.75 -13.05
CA VAL A 308 -9.68 -1.29 -13.81
C VAL A 308 -8.40 -1.78 -13.16
N HIS A 309 -7.53 -2.45 -13.92
CA HIS A 309 -6.16 -2.75 -13.49
C HIS A 309 -5.25 -1.57 -13.81
N LEU A 310 -4.54 -1.05 -12.81
CA LEU A 310 -3.53 -0.01 -12.94
C LEU A 310 -2.14 -0.61 -12.70
N ASN A 311 -1.38 -0.78 -13.78
CA ASN A 311 0.01 -1.22 -13.76
C ASN A 311 0.97 -0.03 -13.57
N VAL A 312 1.73 -0.03 -12.48
CA VAL A 312 2.72 0.97 -12.07
C VAL A 312 4.14 0.40 -11.98
N GLN A 313 4.41 -0.79 -12.53
CA GLN A 313 5.75 -1.42 -12.50
C GLN A 313 6.87 -0.51 -13.03
N ARG A 314 6.53 0.37 -13.97
CA ARG A 314 7.43 1.33 -14.61
C ARG A 314 7.17 2.79 -14.25
N ALA A 315 6.39 3.04 -13.19
CA ALA A 315 6.12 4.40 -12.73
C ALA A 315 7.36 5.08 -12.13
N PHE A 316 8.36 4.30 -11.69
CA PHE A 316 9.58 4.82 -11.05
C PHE A 316 10.83 4.80 -11.94
N ASP A 317 10.71 4.36 -13.19
CA ASP A 317 11.84 4.27 -14.13
C ASP A 317 12.64 5.59 -14.20
N GLY A 318 13.97 5.48 -14.09
CA GLY A 318 14.92 6.60 -14.06
C GLY A 318 14.97 7.39 -12.74
N ALA A 319 14.18 7.01 -11.75
CA ALA A 319 14.11 7.66 -10.43
C ALA A 319 13.97 6.64 -9.27
N ARG A 320 14.41 5.41 -9.47
CA ARG A 320 14.62 4.44 -8.39
C ARG A 320 15.90 4.78 -7.62
N LEU A 321 16.02 4.26 -6.39
CA LEU A 321 17.22 4.46 -5.57
C LEU A 321 18.44 3.90 -6.30
N CYS A 322 19.50 4.69 -6.48
CA CYS A 322 20.73 4.24 -7.15
C CYS A 322 20.60 3.93 -8.65
N GLU A 323 19.55 4.40 -9.34
CA GLU A 323 19.36 4.18 -10.78
C GLU A 323 20.09 5.20 -11.66
N SER A 324 20.04 6.48 -11.27
CA SER A 324 20.59 7.60 -12.05
C SER A 324 21.64 8.42 -11.28
N GLY A 325 21.79 8.19 -9.98
CA GLY A 325 22.79 8.81 -9.13
C GLY A 325 22.80 8.23 -7.72
N ALA A 326 23.69 8.74 -6.86
CA ALA A 326 23.85 8.33 -5.47
C ALA A 326 23.11 9.22 -4.46
N ASP A 327 22.34 10.21 -4.92
CA ASP A 327 21.52 11.06 -4.05
C ASP A 327 20.13 10.43 -3.85
N PRO A 328 19.81 9.89 -2.65
CA PRO A 328 18.51 9.28 -2.39
C PRO A 328 17.36 10.30 -2.40
N ALA A 329 17.62 11.60 -2.27
CA ALA A 329 16.57 12.63 -2.30
C ALA A 329 15.96 12.79 -3.71
N ALA A 330 16.67 12.38 -4.76
CA ALA A 330 16.18 12.38 -6.13
C ALA A 330 15.29 11.17 -6.46
N ALA A 331 15.26 10.16 -5.60
CA ALA A 331 14.48 8.95 -5.81
C ALA A 331 12.99 9.14 -5.46
N LEU A 332 12.14 8.26 -6.01
CA LEU A 332 10.70 8.20 -5.71
C LEU A 332 10.38 7.19 -4.58
N ALA A 333 11.37 6.40 -4.17
CA ALA A 333 11.29 5.52 -3.01
C ALA A 333 12.04 6.11 -1.81
N THR A 334 11.68 5.68 -0.63
CA THR A 334 12.35 6.01 0.62
C THR A 334 13.64 5.18 0.72
N PRO A 335 14.81 5.78 1.04
CA PRO A 335 16.02 5.02 1.27
C PRO A 335 15.84 4.03 2.44
N ILE A 336 16.73 3.05 2.59
CA ILE A 336 16.79 2.29 3.85
C ILE A 336 16.96 3.27 5.01
N ARG A 337 16.06 3.15 5.99
CA ARG A 337 16.04 3.96 7.20
C ARG A 337 16.37 3.06 8.37
N LEU A 338 17.44 3.38 9.09
CA LEU A 338 17.77 2.73 10.36
C LEU A 338 17.93 3.80 11.44
N GLN A 339 17.69 3.40 12.69
CA GLN A 339 17.95 4.21 13.87
C GLN A 339 18.85 3.42 14.82
N ASP A 340 19.69 4.12 15.57
CA ASP A 340 20.43 3.53 16.68
C ASP A 340 19.58 3.60 17.96
N GLY A 341 18.73 2.60 18.16
CA GLY A 341 17.61 2.64 19.11
C GLY A 341 16.41 3.45 18.59
N PRO A 342 15.29 3.48 19.32
CA PRO A 342 14.06 4.17 18.91
C PRO A 342 14.15 5.69 19.16
N THR A 343 15.13 6.35 18.53
CA THR A 343 15.47 7.75 18.78
C THR A 343 14.63 8.74 17.97
N GLY A 344 14.05 8.28 16.86
CA GLY A 344 13.44 9.13 15.85
C GLY A 344 14.41 9.85 14.93
N VAL A 345 15.70 9.53 15.01
CA VAL A 345 16.74 10.09 14.14
C VAL A 345 17.24 8.99 13.24
N PHE A 346 16.93 9.10 11.95
CA PHE A 346 17.44 8.17 10.95
C PHE A 346 18.93 8.44 10.68
N LEU A 347 19.71 7.36 10.61
CA LEU A 347 21.10 7.42 10.21
C LEU A 347 21.18 7.66 8.71
N THR A 348 22.05 8.58 8.30
CA THR A 348 22.32 8.88 6.89
C THR A 348 23.59 8.21 6.37
N ASP A 349 24.37 7.61 7.27
CA ASP A 349 25.65 6.99 6.96
C ASP A 349 25.99 5.90 8.00
N LEU A 350 26.69 4.86 7.57
CA LEU A 350 27.26 3.81 8.42
C LEU A 350 28.80 3.86 8.48
N ALA A 351 29.44 4.82 7.81
CA ALA A 351 30.87 5.03 7.88
C ALA A 351 31.35 5.24 9.34
N GLY A 352 32.44 4.58 9.70
CA GLY A 352 33.03 4.66 11.05
C GLY A 352 32.39 3.75 12.10
N TYR A 353 31.24 3.12 11.81
CA TYR A 353 30.68 2.11 12.71
C TYR A 353 31.38 0.75 12.55
N ASP A 354 31.69 0.11 13.67
CA ASP A 354 32.15 -1.27 13.68
C ASP A 354 30.98 -2.26 13.58
N LYS A 355 31.31 -3.55 13.47
CA LYS A 355 30.31 -4.61 13.32
C LYS A 355 29.36 -4.76 14.51
N ILE A 356 29.80 -4.43 15.73
CA ILE A 356 28.97 -4.52 16.94
C ILE A 356 27.95 -3.37 16.91
N ALA A 357 28.39 -2.18 16.52
CA ALA A 357 27.49 -1.04 16.38
C ALA A 357 26.48 -1.25 15.25
N VAL A 358 26.91 -1.74 14.08
CA VAL A 358 25.99 -2.06 12.97
C VAL A 358 24.98 -3.14 13.37
N GLN A 359 25.40 -4.19 14.09
CA GLN A 359 24.49 -5.20 14.61
C GLN A 359 23.46 -4.60 15.59
N ARG A 360 23.88 -3.70 16.48
CA ARG A 360 22.98 -2.98 17.41
C ARG A 360 21.96 -2.12 16.65
N ILE A 361 22.41 -1.38 15.64
CA ILE A 361 21.56 -0.55 14.78
C ILE A 361 20.52 -1.42 14.06
N ALA A 362 20.95 -2.51 13.41
CA ALA A 362 20.03 -3.44 12.75
C ALA A 362 19.04 -4.08 13.74
N SER A 363 19.49 -4.41 14.96
CA SER A 363 18.63 -4.98 16.02
C SER A 363 17.55 -4.01 16.52
N SER A 364 17.74 -2.70 16.32
CA SER A 364 16.73 -1.69 16.65
C SER A 364 15.50 -1.84 15.76
N CYS A 365 15.69 -2.14 14.47
CA CYS A 365 14.61 -2.46 13.52
C CYS A 365 13.88 -3.75 13.93
N VAL A 366 14.59 -4.78 14.39
CA VAL A 366 13.97 -6.03 14.85
C VAL A 366 13.10 -5.82 16.09
N THR A 367 13.58 -5.00 17.03
CA THR A 367 12.90 -4.74 18.30
C THR A 367 11.76 -3.73 18.15
N TYR A 368 11.99 -2.71 17.33
CA TYR A 368 11.10 -1.57 17.09
C TYR A 368 10.90 -1.41 15.59
N PHE A 369 10.09 -2.28 14.99
CA PHE A 369 9.93 -2.37 13.53
C PHE A 369 9.61 -1.03 12.85
N GLN A 370 8.83 -0.16 13.50
CA GLN A 370 8.56 1.20 13.02
C GLN A 370 9.82 2.01 12.70
N THR A 371 10.96 1.74 13.35
CA THR A 371 12.22 2.48 13.14
C THR A 371 12.87 2.24 11.77
N CYS A 372 12.37 1.27 11.00
CA CYS A 372 12.85 0.93 9.67
C CYS A 372 11.73 0.65 8.67
N GLN A 373 10.48 0.54 9.12
CA GLN A 373 9.33 0.08 8.32
C GLN A 373 9.13 0.86 7.01
N GLU A 374 9.39 2.17 7.05
CA GLU A 374 9.22 3.08 5.91
C GLU A 374 10.22 2.83 4.77
N SER A 375 11.24 2.00 4.99
CA SER A 375 12.28 1.70 4.01
C SER A 375 11.69 1.16 2.71
N TRP A 376 12.20 1.65 1.57
CA TRP A 376 11.84 1.21 0.22
C TRP A 376 10.37 1.34 -0.19
N HIS A 377 9.55 2.02 0.61
CA HIS A 377 8.21 2.43 0.20
C HIS A 377 8.25 3.70 -0.65
N PRO A 378 7.23 3.97 -1.49
CA PRO A 378 7.07 5.26 -2.15
C PRO A 378 7.18 6.42 -1.16
N ASN A 379 8.03 7.39 -1.45
CA ASN A 379 8.08 8.62 -0.66
C ASN A 379 6.96 9.59 -1.11
N ALA A 380 6.92 10.81 -0.56
CA ALA A 380 5.90 11.79 -0.91
C ALA A 380 5.88 12.18 -2.40
N ASN A 381 7.02 12.12 -3.10
CA ASN A 381 7.12 12.33 -4.54
C ASN A 381 6.69 11.08 -5.32
N GLY A 382 7.05 9.88 -4.83
CA GLY A 382 6.56 8.61 -5.36
C GLY A 382 5.04 8.52 -5.33
N HIS A 383 4.40 8.87 -4.21
CA HIS A 383 2.94 8.93 -4.14
C HIS A 383 2.33 10.05 -5.00
N ALA A 384 3.06 11.13 -5.30
CA ALA A 384 2.60 12.12 -6.27
C ALA A 384 2.51 11.52 -7.68
N VAL A 385 3.52 10.74 -8.08
CA VAL A 385 3.52 9.99 -9.35
C VAL A 385 2.39 8.96 -9.36
N LEU A 386 2.25 8.15 -8.32
CA LEU A 386 1.17 7.16 -8.21
C LEU A 386 -0.22 7.82 -8.20
N GLY A 387 -0.36 9.00 -7.60
CA GLY A 387 -1.58 9.80 -7.67
C GLY A 387 -1.92 10.23 -9.11
N HIS A 388 -0.93 10.65 -9.89
CA HIS A 388 -1.12 10.94 -11.31
C HIS A 388 -1.53 9.68 -12.11
N CYS A 389 -0.93 8.53 -11.80
CA CYS A 389 -1.33 7.24 -12.37
C CYS A 389 -2.81 6.92 -12.06
N LEU A 390 -3.23 7.12 -10.80
CA LEU A 390 -4.61 6.91 -10.35
C LEU A 390 -5.60 7.85 -11.04
N THR A 391 -5.24 9.12 -11.24
CA THR A 391 -6.06 10.07 -12.04
C THR A 391 -6.35 9.53 -13.42
N GLY A 392 -5.33 9.03 -14.12
CA GLY A 392 -5.53 8.46 -15.45
C GLY A 392 -6.38 7.18 -15.41
N ALA A 393 -6.18 6.30 -14.43
CA ALA A 393 -7.02 5.09 -14.26
C ALA A 393 -8.48 5.41 -13.92
N ALA A 394 -8.72 6.45 -13.11
CA ALA A 394 -10.07 6.90 -12.78
C ALA A 394 -10.83 7.43 -14.01
N ALA A 395 -10.13 8.05 -14.96
CA ALA A 395 -10.72 8.58 -16.19
C ALA A 395 -10.69 7.61 -17.39
N ALA A 396 -9.97 6.48 -17.29
CA ALA A 396 -9.75 5.59 -18.41
C ALA A 396 -11.04 4.89 -18.89
N THR A 397 -11.15 4.62 -20.18
CA THR A 397 -12.17 3.72 -20.74
C THR A 397 -11.66 2.29 -20.88
N ALA A 398 -10.33 2.09 -20.85
CA ALA A 398 -9.69 0.79 -20.86
C ALA A 398 -9.81 0.10 -19.49
N ARG A 399 -9.97 -1.23 -19.51
CA ARG A 399 -10.00 -2.08 -18.30
C ARG A 399 -8.62 -2.36 -17.74
N THR A 400 -7.57 -2.08 -18.51
CA THR A 400 -6.17 -2.17 -18.10
C THR A 400 -5.48 -0.90 -18.51
N VAL A 401 -4.79 -0.29 -17.57
CA VAL A 401 -4.10 1.00 -17.70
C VAL A 401 -2.66 0.80 -17.28
N THR A 402 -1.72 1.30 -18.08
CA THR A 402 -0.29 1.27 -17.75
C THR A 402 0.21 2.68 -17.48
N CYS A 403 0.81 2.88 -16.32
CA CYS A 403 1.50 4.09 -15.94
C CYS A 403 3.02 3.91 -16.07
N THR A 404 3.64 4.75 -16.90
CA THR A 404 5.08 4.69 -17.15
C THR A 404 5.70 6.06 -16.96
N ARG A 405 6.91 6.09 -16.40
CA ARG A 405 7.74 7.30 -16.34
C ARG A 405 8.79 7.28 -17.46
N SER A 406 8.81 8.32 -18.27
CA SER A 406 9.86 8.53 -19.27
C SER A 406 11.16 9.05 -18.61
N PRO A 407 12.32 8.93 -19.29
CA PRO A 407 13.59 9.42 -18.75
C PRO A 407 13.62 10.92 -18.39
N ASP A 408 12.83 11.74 -19.06
CA ASP A 408 12.64 13.17 -18.77
C ASP A 408 11.71 13.45 -17.57
N GLY A 409 11.21 12.38 -16.93
CA GLY A 409 10.31 12.44 -15.79
C GLY A 409 8.83 12.60 -16.13
N GLN A 410 8.46 12.63 -17.41
CA GLN A 410 7.04 12.67 -17.78
C GLN A 410 6.34 11.38 -17.42
N ILE A 411 5.17 11.50 -16.81
CA ILE A 411 4.29 10.36 -16.53
C ILE A 411 3.30 10.22 -17.67
N THR A 412 3.23 9.02 -18.22
CA THR A 412 2.26 8.66 -19.26
C THR A 412 1.34 7.58 -18.72
N VAL A 413 0.04 7.79 -18.87
CA VAL A 413 -1.01 6.84 -18.50
C VAL A 413 -1.76 6.45 -19.76
N ARG A 414 -1.81 5.15 -20.10
CA ARG A 414 -2.39 4.63 -21.34
C ARG A 414 -3.25 3.39 -21.11
#